data_AF-A0A535RX43-F1
#
_entry.id   AF-A0A535RX43-F1
#
_cell.length_a   1.000
_cell.length_b   1.000
_cell.length_c   1.000
_cell.angle_alpha   90.00
_cell.angle_beta   90.00
_cell.angle_gamma   90.00
#
_symmetry.space_group_name_H-M   'P 1'
#
loop_
_entity.id
_entity.type
_entity.pdbx_description
1 polymer ?
#
loop_
_entity_poly.entity_id
_entity_poly.type
_entity_poly.pdbx_seq_one_letter_code
_entity_poly.pdbx_strand_id
1 'polypeptide(L)'
;MSKTSRRRFLKMAGIGTAVAAGAAIPPIAKTLGERDETITVHAIGGVPAAPLPSYASYVLQGYVDPARKNGMLTRTVMAGAPDGMSDIALPGLSQTLRVTGVAVQDGVLAVHSLVADRSQLLPGESDEIDIWIDRATRTVRVRSGANEIKLQVQP
;
A
#
# COMPACT_ATOMS: atom_id res chain seq x y z
N MET A 1 1.03 -54.14 17.96
CA MET A 1 1.64 -53.61 16.72
C MET A 1 1.12 -52.21 16.46
N SER A 2 2.02 -51.35 15.98
CA SER A 2 2.10 -49.92 16.29
C SER A 2 1.17 -49.02 15.47
N LYS A 3 0.67 -47.97 16.13
CA LYS A 3 -0.30 -46.97 15.67
C LYS A 3 0.42 -45.91 14.82
N THR A 4 0.27 -45.94 13.49
CA THR A 4 0.94 -44.97 12.61
C THR A 4 0.16 -43.66 12.50
N SER A 5 0.77 -42.60 13.01
CA SER A 5 0.25 -41.23 13.11
C SER A 5 0.21 -40.51 11.75
N ARG A 6 -0.97 -40.05 11.30
CA ARG A 6 -1.19 -39.32 10.04
C ARG A 6 -0.96 -37.80 10.14
N ARG A 7 -0.16 -37.31 11.09
CA ARG A 7 -0.01 -35.86 11.38
C ARG A 7 1.36 -35.24 11.12
N ARG A 8 2.22 -35.88 10.31
CA ARG A 8 3.58 -35.34 10.07
C ARG A 8 4.08 -35.29 8.62
N PHE A 9 3.23 -35.54 7.63
CA PHE A 9 3.68 -35.72 6.24
C PHE A 9 3.53 -34.51 5.29
N LEU A 10 3.24 -33.31 5.79
CA LEU A 10 3.30 -32.08 4.97
C LEU A 10 4.23 -30.99 5.52
N LYS A 11 5.23 -31.39 6.32
CA LYS A 11 6.46 -30.62 6.47
C LYS A 11 7.51 -31.31 5.61
N MET A 12 8.04 -30.59 4.62
CA MET A 12 9.09 -31.00 3.65
C MET A 12 8.58 -31.35 2.25
N ALA A 13 8.29 -30.31 1.47
CA ALA A 13 8.55 -30.30 0.04
C ALA A 13 8.91 -28.86 -0.35
N GLY A 14 10.18 -28.50 -0.16
CA GLY A 14 10.81 -27.46 -0.96
C GLY A 14 11.16 -28.02 -2.35
N ILE A 15 11.62 -27.13 -3.24
CA ILE A 15 11.79 -27.25 -4.72
C ILE A 15 10.52 -26.69 -5.41
N GLY A 16 10.47 -25.51 -6.01
CA GLY A 16 11.49 -24.63 -6.57
C GLY A 16 11.29 -24.54 -8.09
N THR A 17 10.59 -23.51 -8.58
CA THR A 17 10.69 -23.01 -9.97
C THR A 17 10.30 -21.53 -10.04
N ALA A 18 11.10 -20.79 -10.79
CA ALA A 18 11.12 -19.34 -10.90
C ALA A 18 9.99 -18.78 -11.76
N VAL A 19 9.49 -17.60 -11.39
CA VAL A 19 8.99 -16.62 -12.37
C VAL A 19 9.78 -15.33 -12.14
N ALA A 20 10.77 -15.10 -13.00
CA ALA A 20 11.39 -13.80 -13.16
C ALA A 20 10.42 -12.91 -13.94
N ALA A 21 9.70 -12.05 -13.23
CA ALA A 21 9.17 -10.81 -13.79
C ALA A 21 9.84 -9.69 -13.01
N GLY A 22 10.69 -8.92 -13.71
CA GLY A 22 11.60 -7.96 -13.11
C GLY A 22 10.89 -6.84 -12.35
N ALA A 23 10.88 -6.96 -11.03
CA ALA A 23 10.99 -5.85 -10.09
C ALA A 23 11.64 -6.43 -8.83
N ALA A 24 12.85 -5.97 -8.50
CA ALA A 24 13.51 -6.36 -7.27
C ALA A 24 12.69 -5.85 -6.08
N ILE A 25 11.91 -6.74 -5.44
CA ILE A 25 11.31 -6.48 -4.13
C ILE A 25 12.37 -6.91 -3.10
N PRO A 26 13.03 -5.97 -2.40
CA PRO A 26 13.99 -6.33 -1.37
C PRO A 26 13.29 -7.06 -0.20
N PRO A 27 13.97 -8.02 0.43
CA PRO A 27 13.41 -8.80 1.53
C PRO A 27 13.18 -7.92 2.76
N ILE A 28 12.05 -8.19 3.43
CA ILE A 28 11.47 -7.51 4.58
C ILE A 28 12.46 -7.53 5.77
N ALA A 29 13.10 -6.40 6.07
CA ALA A 29 13.74 -6.08 7.35
C ALA A 29 14.23 -4.62 7.36
N LYS A 30 13.31 -3.64 7.36
CA LYS A 30 13.56 -2.24 7.76
C LYS A 30 12.22 -1.49 7.82
N THR A 31 11.31 -1.98 8.65
CA THR A 31 10.11 -1.24 8.99
C THR A 31 10.52 -0.05 9.87
N LEU A 32 10.45 1.15 9.27
CA LEU A 32 10.69 2.47 9.84
C LEU A 32 12.14 2.77 10.31
N GLY A 33 12.98 3.21 9.37
CA GLY A 33 14.25 3.89 9.68
C GLY A 33 14.02 5.37 10.06
N GLU A 34 14.63 5.80 11.16
CA GLU A 34 14.56 7.15 11.77
C GLU A 34 15.34 8.24 10.98
N ARG A 35 15.87 7.90 9.80
CA ARG A 35 16.68 8.77 8.93
C ARG A 35 16.02 8.87 7.54
N ASP A 36 16.61 9.70 6.68
CA ASP A 36 16.37 9.88 5.24
C ASP A 36 16.49 8.57 4.39
N GLU A 37 16.27 7.43 5.01
CA GLU A 37 16.22 6.12 4.39
C GLU A 37 14.89 5.94 3.66
N THR A 38 14.92 5.10 2.62
CA THR A 38 13.71 4.67 1.91
C THR A 38 12.71 4.06 2.89
N ILE A 39 11.48 4.56 2.84
CA ILE A 39 10.35 4.14 3.69
C ILE A 39 9.46 3.24 2.85
N THR A 40 9.22 2.03 3.33
CA THR A 40 8.15 1.19 2.78
C THR A 40 6.85 1.54 3.47
N VAL A 41 5.80 1.73 2.67
CA VAL A 41 4.45 2.00 3.13
C VAL A 41 3.61 0.77 2.82
N HIS A 42 2.87 0.31 3.81
CA HIS A 42 1.74 -0.60 3.63
C HIS A 42 0.67 -0.17 4.64
N ALA A 43 -0.38 0.48 4.15
CA ALA A 43 -1.42 1.05 4.99
C ALA A 43 -2.79 0.69 4.44
N ILE A 44 -3.70 0.34 5.35
CA ILE A 44 -5.04 -0.12 5.03
C ILE A 44 -6.04 0.68 5.84
N GLY A 45 -7.13 1.09 5.21
CA GLY A 45 -8.26 1.72 5.88
C GLY A 45 -9.56 1.39 5.19
N GLY A 46 -10.66 1.44 5.94
CA GLY A 46 -11.99 1.35 5.34
C GLY A 46 -12.24 2.63 4.54
N VAL A 47 -12.87 2.50 3.38
CA VAL A 47 -13.37 3.66 2.66
C VAL A 47 -14.68 4.11 3.30
N PRO A 48 -14.84 5.36 3.80
CA PRO A 48 -16.17 5.87 4.12
C PRO A 48 -16.79 6.66 2.96
N ALA A 49 -18.13 6.62 2.96
CA ALA A 49 -19.11 7.50 2.34
C ALA A 49 -19.36 7.38 0.81
N ALA A 50 -20.66 7.37 0.49
CA ALA A 50 -21.22 7.29 -0.85
C ALA A 50 -20.48 8.18 -1.87
N PRO A 51 -20.33 7.73 -3.13
CA PRO A 51 -21.02 6.58 -3.74
C PRO A 51 -20.20 5.27 -3.70
N LEU A 52 -19.13 5.18 -2.92
CA LEU A 52 -18.32 3.96 -2.89
C LEU A 52 -19.04 2.85 -2.09
N PRO A 53 -19.07 1.59 -2.59
CA PRO A 53 -19.76 0.50 -1.93
C PRO A 53 -19.23 0.33 -0.51
N SER A 54 -20.15 0.20 0.45
CA SER A 54 -19.95 0.17 1.91
C SER A 54 -19.11 -1.01 2.43
N TYR A 55 -18.39 -1.70 1.56
CA TYR A 55 -17.69 -2.95 1.80
C TYR A 55 -16.40 -3.00 0.97
N ALA A 56 -15.64 -1.91 1.00
CA ALA A 56 -14.37 -1.82 0.32
C ALA A 56 -13.29 -1.22 1.23
N SER A 57 -12.06 -1.64 0.99
CA SER A 57 -10.90 -1.21 1.74
C SER A 57 -9.90 -0.55 0.81
N TYR A 58 -9.34 0.56 1.27
CA TYR A 58 -8.29 1.27 0.57
C TYR A 58 -6.94 0.75 1.06
N VAL A 59 -6.13 0.27 0.13
CA VAL A 59 -4.75 -0.17 0.38
C VAL A 59 -3.81 0.81 -0.31
N LEU A 60 -2.89 1.37 0.44
CA LEU A 60 -1.76 2.12 -0.08
C LEU A 60 -0.48 1.36 0.24
N GLN A 61 0.28 1.03 -0.80
CA GLN A 61 1.52 0.28 -0.64
C GLN A 61 2.63 0.81 -1.55
N GLY A 62 3.88 0.58 -1.18
CA GLY A 62 5.04 0.92 -2.01
C GLY A 62 6.15 1.54 -1.20
N TYR A 63 6.89 2.48 -1.79
CA TYR A 63 8.00 3.13 -1.12
C TYR A 63 8.13 4.62 -1.44
N VAL A 64 8.71 5.35 -0.50
CA VAL A 64 9.08 6.75 -0.61
C VAL A 64 10.53 6.91 -0.18
N ASP A 65 11.31 7.65 -0.94
CA ASP A 65 12.69 8.01 -0.62
C ASP A 65 12.74 9.52 -0.31
N PRO A 66 12.79 9.91 0.98
CA PRO A 66 12.85 11.31 1.37
C PRO A 66 14.12 12.02 0.90
N ALA A 67 15.27 11.33 0.89
CA ALA A 67 16.54 11.89 0.43
C ALA A 67 16.49 12.25 -1.06
N ARG A 68 15.92 11.36 -1.88
CA ARG A 68 15.81 11.55 -3.32
C ARG A 68 14.53 12.27 -3.75
N LYS A 69 13.64 12.57 -2.81
CA LYS A 69 12.32 13.19 -3.02
C LYS A 69 11.50 12.48 -4.10
N ASN A 70 11.59 11.16 -4.14
CA ASN A 70 10.92 10.33 -5.14
C ASN A 70 10.42 9.02 -4.52
N GLY A 71 9.87 8.15 -5.35
CA GLY A 71 9.22 6.93 -4.88
C GLY A 71 8.15 6.43 -5.83
N MET A 72 7.61 5.28 -5.49
CA MET A 72 6.49 4.68 -6.20
C MET A 72 5.53 4.10 -5.19
N LEU A 73 4.26 4.49 -5.29
CA LEU A 73 3.19 3.95 -4.49
C LEU A 73 2.14 3.33 -5.42
N THR A 74 1.33 2.45 -4.86
CA THR A 74 0.16 1.88 -5.52
C THR A 74 -0.99 2.05 -4.57
N ARG A 75 -2.06 2.67 -5.06
CA ARG A 75 -3.35 2.67 -4.38
C ARG A 75 -4.23 1.61 -5.02
N THR A 76 -4.88 0.81 -4.19
CA THR A 76 -5.80 -0.23 -4.64
C THR A 76 -7.02 -0.25 -3.74
N VAL A 77 -8.21 -0.31 -4.35
CA VAL A 77 -9.45 -0.57 -3.61
C VAL A 77 -9.75 -2.06 -3.68
N MET A 78 -9.77 -2.71 -2.52
CA MET A 78 -10.05 -4.13 -2.35
C MET A 78 -11.50 -4.34 -1.93
N ALA A 79 -12.13 -5.43 -2.39
CA ALA A 79 -13.45 -5.82 -1.88
C ALA A 79 -13.32 -6.42 -0.47
N GLY A 80 -14.19 -6.01 0.46
CA GLY A 80 -14.19 -6.44 1.85
C GLY A 80 -13.83 -5.32 2.83
N ALA A 81 -14.15 -5.54 4.10
CA ALA A 81 -13.74 -4.67 5.20
C ALA A 81 -12.25 -4.85 5.54
N PRO A 82 -11.57 -3.88 6.18
CA PRO A 82 -10.12 -3.93 6.39
C PRO A 82 -9.60 -5.16 7.14
N ASP A 83 -10.42 -5.70 8.05
CA ASP A 83 -10.15 -6.89 8.88
C ASP A 83 -10.48 -8.22 8.18
N GLY A 84 -11.14 -8.16 7.01
CA GLY A 84 -11.59 -9.31 6.24
C GLY A 84 -11.59 -9.03 4.74
N MET A 85 -10.55 -8.35 4.24
CA MET A 85 -10.42 -8.06 2.82
C MET A 85 -10.31 -9.36 2.02
N SER A 86 -10.97 -9.41 0.87
CA SER A 86 -10.71 -10.43 -0.14
C SER A 86 -9.45 -10.07 -0.94
N ASP A 87 -8.87 -11.05 -1.62
CA ASP A 87 -7.77 -10.84 -2.57
C ASP A 87 -8.25 -10.21 -3.91
N ILE A 88 -9.51 -9.74 -3.97
CA ILE A 88 -10.11 -9.17 -5.16
C ILE A 88 -9.96 -7.65 -5.12
N ALA A 89 -9.05 -7.14 -5.95
CA ALA A 89 -9.00 -5.72 -6.30
C ALA A 89 -10.21 -5.35 -7.16
N LEU A 90 -10.88 -4.25 -6.83
CA LEU A 90 -11.98 -3.73 -7.62
C LEU A 90 -11.44 -3.22 -8.98
N PRO A 91 -12.00 -3.69 -10.11
CA PRO A 91 -11.54 -3.30 -11.44
C PRO A 91 -11.53 -1.78 -11.64
N GLY A 92 -10.45 -1.25 -12.23
CA GLY A 92 -10.30 0.18 -12.50
C GLY A 92 -9.98 1.05 -11.28
N LEU A 93 -9.90 0.48 -10.08
CA LEU A 93 -9.61 1.20 -8.83
C LEU A 93 -8.23 0.86 -8.25
N SER A 94 -7.31 0.45 -9.13
CA SER A 94 -5.90 0.24 -8.79
C SER A 94 -5.05 1.13 -9.68
N GLN A 95 -4.26 2.00 -9.06
CA GLN A 95 -3.46 2.99 -9.78
C GLN A 95 -2.08 3.13 -9.16
N THR A 96 -1.09 3.28 -10.03
CA THR A 96 0.29 3.54 -9.65
C THR A 96 0.49 5.05 -9.51
N LEU A 97 1.10 5.46 -8.41
CA LEU A 97 1.40 6.84 -8.07
C LEU A 97 2.92 7.05 -8.11
N ARG A 98 3.37 7.98 -8.93
CA ARG A 98 4.76 8.44 -8.95
C ARG A 98 4.91 9.57 -7.95
N VAL A 99 5.78 9.39 -6.96
CA VAL A 99 6.11 10.46 -6.02
C VAL A 99 6.94 11.52 -6.74
N THR A 100 6.51 12.77 -6.63
CA THR A 100 7.14 13.94 -7.26
C THR A 100 7.70 14.94 -6.24
N GLY A 101 7.31 14.83 -4.97
CA GLY A 101 7.81 15.68 -3.92
C GLY A 101 7.67 15.02 -2.56
N VAL A 102 8.64 15.30 -1.69
CA VAL A 102 8.64 14.84 -0.30
C VAL A 102 9.13 15.98 0.59
N ALA A 103 8.39 16.25 1.65
CA ALA A 103 8.75 17.20 2.69
C ALA A 103 8.55 16.53 4.06
N VAL A 104 9.45 16.82 5.00
CA VAL A 104 9.35 16.36 6.39
C VAL A 104 9.01 17.58 7.23
N GLN A 105 7.90 17.52 7.97
CA GLN A 105 7.46 18.58 8.88
C GLN A 105 6.94 17.93 10.17
N ASP A 106 7.49 18.31 11.31
CA ASP A 106 7.03 17.85 12.64
C ASP A 106 6.88 16.32 12.78
N GLY A 107 7.79 15.54 12.17
CA GLY A 107 7.76 14.08 12.19
C GLY A 107 6.74 13.43 11.24
N VAL A 108 6.02 14.24 10.45
CA VAL A 108 5.12 13.82 9.38
C VAL A 108 5.82 13.97 8.04
N LEU A 109 5.72 12.92 7.21
CA LEU A 109 6.16 12.98 5.82
C LEU A 109 5.00 13.43 4.94
N ALA A 110 5.07 14.63 4.39
CA ALA A 110 4.18 15.10 3.34
C ALA A 110 4.73 14.67 1.98
N VAL A 111 3.96 13.92 1.22
CA VAL A 111 4.34 13.31 -0.05
C VAL A 111 3.36 13.78 -1.12
N HIS A 112 3.90 14.45 -2.13
CA HIS A 112 3.16 14.80 -3.34
C HIS A 112 3.40 13.74 -4.40
N SER A 113 2.32 13.26 -5.01
CA SER A 113 2.37 12.22 -6.02
C SER A 113 1.44 12.51 -7.18
N LEU A 114 1.78 11.97 -8.34
CA LEU A 114 0.95 11.99 -9.54
C LEU A 114 0.54 10.59 -9.95
N VAL A 115 -0.68 10.41 -10.42
CA VAL A 115 -1.10 9.17 -11.09
C VAL A 115 -0.23 8.95 -12.32
N ALA A 116 0.48 7.83 -12.36
CA ALA A 116 1.49 7.55 -13.37
C ALA A 116 0.90 7.35 -14.77
N ASP A 117 -0.31 6.77 -14.84
CA ASP A 117 -1.07 6.59 -16.06
C ASP A 117 -2.41 7.33 -15.95
N ARG A 118 -2.45 8.54 -16.50
CA ARG A 118 -3.63 9.42 -16.45
C ARG A 118 -4.82 8.89 -17.24
N SER A 119 -4.64 7.89 -18.11
CA SER A 119 -5.77 7.27 -18.83
C SER A 119 -6.67 6.43 -17.90
N GLN A 120 -6.20 6.13 -16.68
CA GLN A 120 -6.94 5.40 -15.66
C GLN A 120 -7.80 6.30 -14.78
N LEU A 121 -7.76 7.61 -14.99
CA LEU A 121 -8.54 8.58 -14.23
C LEU A 121 -9.98 8.62 -14.71
N LEU A 122 -10.91 8.65 -13.77
CA LEU A 122 -12.31 8.91 -14.07
C LEU A 122 -12.51 10.39 -14.46
N PRO A 123 -13.58 10.73 -15.22
CA PRO A 123 -13.90 12.11 -15.53
C PRO A 123 -14.02 12.97 -14.26
N GLY A 124 -13.24 14.05 -14.18
CA GLY A 124 -13.21 14.96 -13.03
C GLY A 124 -12.34 14.47 -11.86
N GLU A 125 -11.70 13.31 -11.97
CA GLU A 125 -10.72 12.84 -10.99
C GLU A 125 -9.41 13.63 -11.13
N SER A 126 -8.82 14.01 -9.99
CA SER A 126 -7.52 14.66 -9.95
C SER A 126 -6.41 13.63 -10.14
N ASP A 127 -5.39 13.99 -10.92
CA ASP A 127 -4.16 13.20 -11.03
C ASP A 127 -3.18 13.46 -9.88
N GLU A 128 -3.43 14.49 -9.07
CA GLU A 128 -2.63 14.86 -7.90
C GLU A 128 -3.16 14.15 -6.64
N ILE A 129 -2.22 13.52 -5.92
CA ILE A 129 -2.49 12.80 -4.69
C ILE A 129 -1.52 13.27 -3.62
N ASP A 130 -2.08 13.81 -2.53
CA ASP A 130 -1.31 14.20 -1.35
C ASP A 130 -1.40 13.12 -0.29
N ILE A 131 -0.26 12.79 0.30
CA ILE A 131 -0.16 11.70 1.28
C ILE A 131 0.63 12.22 2.48
N TRP A 132 0.06 12.09 3.68
CA TRP A 132 0.74 12.41 4.94
C TRP A 132 0.97 11.12 5.72
N ILE A 133 2.23 10.81 5.99
CA ILE A 133 2.64 9.61 6.75
C ILE A 133 3.13 10.06 8.11
N ASP A 134 2.37 9.77 9.15
CA ASP A 134 2.75 9.99 10.54
C ASP A 134 3.31 8.69 11.11
N ARG A 135 4.62 8.70 11.36
CA ARG A 135 5.36 7.55 11.85
C ARG A 135 5.11 7.27 13.33
N ALA A 136 4.84 8.31 14.12
CA ALA A 136 4.62 8.18 15.55
C ALA A 136 3.27 7.51 15.81
N THR A 137 2.24 7.89 15.06
CA THR A 137 0.89 7.32 15.22
C THR A 137 0.64 6.10 14.32
N ARG A 138 1.57 5.77 13.42
CA ARG A 138 1.41 4.72 12.41
C ARG A 138 0.18 4.95 11.54
N THR A 139 -0.13 6.21 11.22
CA THR A 139 -1.27 6.57 10.39
C THR A 139 -0.83 7.17 9.07
N VAL A 140 -1.61 6.92 8.03
CA VAL A 140 -1.46 7.58 6.74
C VAL A 140 -2.76 8.28 6.40
N ARG A 141 -2.68 9.53 5.95
CA ARG A 141 -3.81 10.25 5.36
C ARG A 141 -3.54 10.40 3.88
N VAL A 142 -4.53 10.09 3.05
CA VAL A 142 -4.47 10.25 1.60
C VAL A 142 -5.57 11.21 1.19
N ARG A 143 -5.22 12.23 0.40
CA ARG A 143 -6.17 13.16 -0.20
C ARG A 143 -6.10 13.07 -1.71
N SER A 144 -7.28 13.01 -2.33
CA SER A 144 -7.47 13.04 -3.77
C SER A 144 -8.68 13.94 -4.06
N GLY A 145 -8.42 15.13 -4.60
CA GLY A 145 -9.44 16.18 -4.71
C GLY A 145 -10.05 16.54 -3.34
N ALA A 146 -11.38 16.50 -3.24
CA ALA A 146 -12.12 16.80 -2.02
C ALA A 146 -12.17 15.63 -1.00
N ASN A 147 -11.73 14.44 -1.41
CA ASN A 147 -11.83 13.24 -0.57
C ASN A 147 -10.56 13.03 0.23
N GLU A 148 -10.72 12.73 1.52
CA GLU A 148 -9.62 12.36 2.41
C GLU A 148 -9.93 11.02 3.08
N ILE A 149 -8.96 10.11 3.05
CA ILE A 149 -9.07 8.77 3.64
C ILE A 149 -7.95 8.59 4.64
N LYS A 150 -8.31 8.11 5.84
CA LYS A 150 -7.36 7.74 6.89
C LYS A 150 -7.11 6.22 6.84
N LEU A 151 -5.83 5.84 6.82
CA LEU A 151 -5.35 4.47 6.77
C LEU A 151 -4.47 4.20 8.00
N GLN A 152 -4.40 2.93 8.38
CA GLN A 152 -3.52 2.43 9.42
C GLN A 152 -2.36 1.66 8.80
N VAL A 153 -1.12 2.03 9.16
CA VAL A 153 0.08 1.29 8.74
C VAL A 153 0.06 -0.10 9.34
N GLN A 154 0.26 -1.10 8.49
CA GLN A 154 0.34 -2.50 8.85
C GLN A 154 1.76 -2.86 9.28
N PRO A 155 1.91 -3.84 10.20
CA PRO A 155 3.21 -4.30 10.68
C PRO A 155 4.09 -4.96 9.59
#